data_AF-A0A916HMN2-F1
#
_entry.id   AF-A0A916HMN2-F1
#
_cell.length_a   1.000
_cell.length_b   1.000
_cell.length_c   1.000
_cell.angle_alpha   90.00
_cell.angle_beta   90.00
_cell.angle_gamma   90.00
#
_symmetry.space_group_name_H-M   'P 1'
#
loop_
_entity.id
_entity.type
_entity.pdbx_description
1 polymer ?
#
loop_
_entity_poly.entity_id
_entity_poly.type
_entity_poly.pdbx_seq_one_letter_code
_entity_poly.pdbx_strand_id
1 'polypeptide(L)'
;MTLRAPEPLAAQHRLEGLDCGKPALNDWLLRDARQAQGRGSAKTVVVAEDDGRMAGYFSLTVGRVDTLEAPERIRKGMGQYPLPVVILARLAVSIHDQVRGIGFGLLQDAIRRTMLIAEQAGIRAMLAYPSDEEAARFYTRFGLIASPLREQQLLLLLKDVRRWVRCTMHLESLPNFTKPARQRWETIPAGIRQRLLFNVWCGQCHRETTITHFSGTINGGDLLLVGMCAECRRDVARLIEGS
;
A
#
# COMPACT_ATOMS: atom_id res chain seq x y z
N MET A 1 -10.37 0.27 -22.33
CA MET A 1 -9.26 1.10 -21.84
C MET A 1 -8.56 0.33 -20.75
N THR A 2 -7.35 -0.14 -21.02
CA THR A 2 -6.53 -0.91 -20.08
C THR A 2 -5.49 0.03 -19.47
N LEU A 3 -5.12 -0.21 -18.22
CA LEU A 3 -4.03 0.49 -17.56
C LEU A 3 -2.73 -0.26 -17.83
N ARG A 4 -1.69 0.45 -18.26
CA ARG A 4 -0.34 -0.09 -18.41
C ARG A 4 0.33 -0.23 -17.04
N ALA A 5 1.32 -1.11 -16.94
CA ALA A 5 2.04 -1.34 -15.68
C ALA A 5 2.82 -0.08 -15.23
N PRO A 6 3.09 0.10 -13.91
CA PRO A 6 3.84 1.25 -13.41
C PRO A 6 5.28 1.32 -13.96
N GLU A 7 5.57 2.32 -14.77
CA GLU A 7 6.85 2.49 -15.46
C GLU A 7 7.58 3.78 -15.04
N PRO A 8 8.92 3.84 -15.12
CA PRO A 8 9.66 5.07 -14.84
C PRO A 8 9.24 6.20 -15.79
N LEU A 9 9.13 7.42 -15.26
CA LEU A 9 8.90 8.61 -16.08
C LEU A 9 10.00 8.71 -17.17
N ALA A 10 9.60 9.06 -18.38
CA ALA A 10 10.48 9.15 -19.54
C ALA A 10 9.92 10.16 -20.56
N ALA A 11 10.72 10.54 -21.56
CA ALA A 11 10.40 11.63 -22.48
C ALA A 11 9.07 11.45 -23.24
N GLN A 12 8.74 10.22 -23.63
CA GLN A 12 7.54 9.88 -24.40
C GLN A 12 6.21 10.01 -23.63
N HIS A 13 6.24 10.19 -22.31
CA HIS A 13 5.02 10.30 -21.52
C HIS A 13 4.37 11.67 -21.69
N ARG A 14 3.09 11.68 -22.09
CA ARG A 14 2.23 12.87 -22.05
C ARG A 14 1.88 13.18 -20.59
N LEU A 15 2.25 14.36 -20.11
CA LEU A 15 1.97 14.83 -18.74
C LEU A 15 0.80 15.81 -18.70
N GLU A 16 0.52 16.41 -19.84
CA GLU A 16 -0.55 17.34 -20.11
C GLU A 16 -1.91 16.64 -19.95
N GLY A 17 -2.80 17.21 -19.14
CA GLY A 17 -4.14 16.67 -18.92
C GLY A 17 -4.29 15.73 -17.72
N LEU A 18 -3.23 15.47 -16.94
CA LEU A 18 -3.44 14.93 -15.60
C LEU A 18 -4.02 16.03 -14.69
N ASP A 19 -5.24 15.81 -14.21
CA ASP A 19 -5.79 16.53 -13.07
C ASP A 19 -6.17 15.57 -11.95
N CYS A 20 -5.56 15.71 -10.77
CA CYS A 20 -5.90 14.95 -9.56
C CYS A 20 -6.72 15.76 -8.53
N GLY A 21 -7.21 16.95 -8.90
CA GLY A 21 -7.92 17.88 -8.01
C GLY A 21 -7.01 18.69 -7.09
N LYS A 22 -5.67 18.54 -7.22
CA LYS A 22 -4.67 19.18 -6.34
C LYS A 22 -3.64 19.92 -7.20
N PRO A 23 -3.77 21.24 -7.43
CA PRO A 23 -2.93 22.00 -8.36
C PRO A 23 -1.43 21.81 -8.14
N ALA A 24 -0.96 21.82 -6.88
CA ALA A 24 0.45 21.63 -6.55
C ALA A 24 1.03 20.25 -6.96
N LEU A 25 0.19 19.22 -7.13
CA LEU A 25 0.60 17.92 -7.66
C LEU A 25 0.54 17.87 -9.19
N ASN A 26 -0.42 18.57 -9.81
CA ASN A 26 -0.52 18.69 -11.27
C ASN A 26 0.66 19.52 -11.84
N ASP A 27 0.89 20.72 -11.29
CA ASP A 27 1.93 21.65 -11.73
C ASP A 27 3.33 21.05 -11.59
N TRP A 28 3.64 20.41 -10.45
CA TRP A 28 4.94 19.79 -10.24
C TRP A 28 5.22 18.66 -11.24
N LEU A 29 4.21 17.86 -11.59
CA LEU A 29 4.39 16.82 -12.60
C LEU A 29 4.78 17.45 -13.94
N LEU A 30 4.01 18.45 -14.37
CA LEU A 30 4.18 19.08 -15.69
C LEU A 30 5.49 19.85 -15.81
N ARG A 31 5.89 20.60 -14.76
CA ARG A 31 7.02 21.54 -14.78
C ARG A 31 8.33 20.95 -14.28
N ASP A 32 8.28 20.17 -13.20
CA ASP A 32 9.47 19.84 -12.40
C ASP A 32 9.87 18.36 -12.48
N ALA A 33 8.93 17.41 -12.62
CA ALA A 33 9.19 15.99 -12.43
C ALA A 33 10.30 15.42 -13.35
N ARG A 34 10.33 15.83 -14.62
CA ARG A 34 11.40 15.44 -15.57
C ARG A 34 12.76 16.00 -15.13
N GLN A 35 12.81 17.25 -14.68
CA GLN A 35 14.04 17.89 -14.21
C GLN A 35 14.54 17.26 -12.90
N ALA A 36 13.63 17.01 -11.95
CA ALA A 36 13.94 16.35 -10.68
C ALA A 36 14.53 14.94 -10.92
N GLN A 37 14.00 14.21 -11.91
CA GLN A 37 14.53 12.90 -12.28
C GLN A 37 15.91 12.98 -12.94
N GLY A 38 16.11 13.92 -13.87
CA GLY A 38 17.40 14.14 -14.53
C GLY A 38 18.50 14.60 -13.58
N ARG A 39 18.15 15.42 -12.57
CA ARG A 39 19.05 15.86 -11.49
C ARG A 39 19.19 14.84 -10.35
N GLY A 40 18.42 13.75 -10.37
CA GLY A 40 18.45 12.72 -9.33
C GLY A 40 17.81 13.09 -7.99
N SER A 41 17.12 14.23 -7.88
CA SER A 41 16.47 14.67 -6.62
C SER A 41 15.16 13.94 -6.33
N ALA A 42 14.53 13.33 -7.33
CA ALA A 42 13.42 12.40 -7.17
C ALA A 42 13.44 11.33 -8.28
N LYS A 43 12.81 10.17 -8.04
CA LYS A 43 12.50 9.18 -9.09
C LYS A 43 10.99 9.08 -9.22
N THR A 44 10.47 9.32 -10.42
CA THR A 44 9.03 9.39 -10.69
C THR A 44 8.60 8.16 -11.47
N VAL A 45 7.46 7.58 -11.06
CA VAL A 45 6.85 6.40 -11.68
C VAL A 45 5.42 6.79 -12.06
N VAL A 46 5.02 6.41 -13.27
CA VAL A 46 3.75 6.81 -13.88
C VAL A 46 2.93 5.58 -14.26
N VAL A 47 1.61 5.74 -14.26
CA VAL A 47 0.65 4.79 -14.81
C VAL A 47 -0.22 5.55 -15.80
N ALA A 48 -0.35 5.01 -17.01
CA ALA A 48 -1.11 5.57 -18.10
C ALA A 48 -1.93 4.49 -18.78
N GLU A 49 -2.97 4.89 -19.50
CA GLU A 49 -3.77 3.99 -20.33
C GLU A 49 -3.05 3.70 -21.67
N ASP A 50 -3.61 2.77 -22.45
CA ASP A 50 -3.09 2.33 -23.75
C ASP A 50 -2.97 3.48 -24.78
N ASP A 51 -3.83 4.50 -24.66
CA ASP A 51 -3.85 5.71 -25.50
C ASP A 51 -2.81 6.79 -25.06
N GLY A 52 -2.03 6.50 -24.01
CA GLY A 52 -1.04 7.41 -23.45
C GLY A 52 -1.59 8.43 -22.44
N ARG A 53 -2.89 8.45 -22.15
CA ARG A 53 -3.50 9.30 -21.11
C ARG A 53 -2.99 8.90 -19.73
N MET A 54 -2.47 9.85 -18.95
CA MET A 54 -1.97 9.55 -17.61
C MET A 54 -3.11 9.35 -16.61
N ALA A 55 -3.12 8.19 -15.94
CA ALA A 55 -4.09 7.85 -14.91
C ALA A 55 -3.58 8.17 -13.49
N GLY A 56 -2.25 8.21 -13.29
CA GLY A 56 -1.65 8.65 -12.03
C GLY A 56 -0.13 8.52 -12.00
N TYR A 57 0.48 9.00 -10.92
CA TYR A 57 1.91 8.90 -10.69
C TYR A 57 2.26 8.89 -9.20
N PHE A 58 3.50 8.50 -8.89
CA PHE A 58 4.13 8.83 -7.61
C PHE A 58 5.59 9.23 -7.81
N SER A 59 6.19 9.86 -6.80
CA SER A 59 7.63 10.15 -6.77
C SER A 59 8.26 9.76 -5.44
N LEU A 60 9.44 9.15 -5.51
CA LEU A 60 10.25 8.76 -4.37
C LEU A 60 11.52 9.61 -4.30
N THR A 61 11.95 9.95 -3.09
CA THR A 61 13.28 10.49 -2.79
C THR A 61 13.80 9.91 -1.48
N VAL A 62 15.01 10.25 -1.06
CA VAL A 62 15.63 9.80 0.19
C VAL A 62 15.76 10.95 1.19
N GLY A 63 15.74 10.64 2.47
CA GLY A 63 15.91 11.66 3.51
C GLY A 63 16.08 11.07 4.90
N ARG A 64 15.87 11.93 5.90
CA ARG A 64 15.94 11.57 7.32
C ARG A 64 14.79 12.20 8.10
N VAL A 65 14.36 11.55 9.17
CA VAL A 65 13.40 12.08 10.16
C VAL A 65 14.07 12.11 11.51
N ASP A 66 13.97 13.21 12.25
CA ASP A 66 14.55 13.30 13.58
C ASP A 66 13.86 12.33 14.56
N THR A 67 14.64 11.73 15.45
CA THR A 67 14.21 10.64 16.33
C THR A 67 12.97 10.98 17.16
N LEU A 68 12.86 12.24 17.59
CA LEU A 68 11.72 12.74 18.38
C LEU A 68 10.42 12.84 17.55
N GLU A 69 10.53 13.13 16.25
CA GLU A 69 9.41 13.19 15.31
C GLU A 69 8.95 11.81 14.83
N ALA A 70 9.70 10.75 15.12
CA ALA A 70 9.28 9.39 14.83
C ALA A 70 8.44 8.82 15.98
N PRO A 71 7.32 8.13 15.70
CA PRO A 71 6.58 7.36 16.70
C PRO A 71 7.46 6.37 17.44
N GLU A 72 7.14 6.08 18.71
CA GLU A 72 7.98 5.23 19.56
C GLU A 72 8.30 3.88 18.91
N ARG A 73 7.28 3.22 18.31
CA ARG A 73 7.40 1.97 17.55
C ARG A 73 8.49 2.03 16.47
N ILE A 74 8.65 3.17 15.81
CA ILE A 74 9.58 3.37 14.69
C ILE A 74 10.98 3.73 15.20
N ARG A 75 11.12 4.56 16.23
CA ARG A 75 12.42 4.91 16.82
C ARG A 75 13.01 3.85 17.77
N LYS A 76 12.21 2.89 18.24
CA LYS A 76 12.66 1.85 19.18
C LYS A 76 13.89 1.09 18.64
N GLY A 77 14.98 1.16 19.40
CA GLY A 77 16.27 0.55 19.08
C GLY A 77 17.21 1.39 18.20
N MET A 78 16.89 2.65 17.89
CA MET A 78 17.68 3.51 16.97
C MET A 78 18.62 4.51 17.69
N GLY A 79 18.61 4.55 19.03
CA GLY A 79 19.34 5.58 19.79
C GLY A 79 18.75 6.97 19.58
N GLN A 80 19.60 8.00 19.50
CA GLN A 80 19.20 9.39 19.22
C GLN A 80 19.50 9.83 17.77
N TYR A 81 19.91 8.92 16.89
CA TYR A 81 20.29 9.24 15.50
C TYR A 81 19.08 9.44 14.58
N PRO A 82 19.11 10.44 13.66
CA PRO A 82 18.06 10.62 12.66
C PRO A 82 17.79 9.33 11.87
N LEU A 83 16.51 9.02 11.69
CA LEU A 83 16.06 7.79 11.05
C LEU A 83 16.15 7.92 9.53
N PRO A 84 16.88 7.04 8.82
CA PRO A 84 16.95 7.08 7.36
C PRO A 84 15.62 6.60 6.75
N VAL A 85 15.09 7.36 5.80
CA VAL A 85 13.78 7.11 5.18
C VAL A 85 13.81 7.22 3.66
N VAL A 86 12.91 6.49 3.01
CA VAL A 86 12.46 6.82 1.64
C VAL A 86 11.20 7.67 1.78
N ILE A 87 11.18 8.83 1.13
CA ILE A 87 10.06 9.76 1.17
C ILE A 87 9.21 9.54 -0.09
N LEU A 88 7.96 9.14 0.10
CA LEU A 88 6.90 9.26 -0.89
C LEU A 88 6.51 10.73 -1.00
N ALA A 89 7.26 11.46 -1.82
CA ALA A 89 7.15 12.92 -1.91
C ALA A 89 5.82 13.35 -2.53
N ARG A 90 5.29 12.56 -3.48
CA ARG A 90 4.01 12.80 -4.16
C ARG A 90 3.37 11.47 -4.56
N LEU A 91 2.04 11.42 -4.50
CA LEU A 91 1.20 10.38 -5.10
C LEU A 91 -0.09 11.05 -5.58
N ALA A 92 -0.46 10.83 -6.83
CA ALA A 92 -1.61 11.46 -7.47
C ALA A 92 -2.33 10.48 -8.40
N VAL A 93 -3.65 10.57 -8.45
CA VAL A 93 -4.51 9.81 -9.38
C VAL A 93 -5.48 10.79 -10.03
N SER A 94 -5.60 10.70 -11.35
CA SER A 94 -6.55 11.47 -12.16
C SER A 94 -7.96 11.40 -11.57
N ILE A 95 -8.68 12.52 -11.50
CA ILE A 95 -10.07 12.58 -10.99
C ILE A 95 -11.01 11.62 -11.72
N HIS A 96 -10.77 11.39 -13.02
CA HIS A 96 -11.54 10.44 -13.84
C HIS A 96 -11.24 8.97 -13.50
N ASP A 97 -10.19 8.73 -12.72
CA ASP A 97 -9.62 7.41 -12.43
C ASP A 97 -9.56 7.09 -10.93
N GLN A 98 -10.01 8.02 -10.09
CA GLN A 98 -10.18 7.80 -8.66
C GLN A 98 -11.22 6.71 -8.37
N VAL A 99 -11.17 6.14 -7.16
CA VAL A 99 -12.01 5.01 -6.71
C VAL A 99 -11.78 3.67 -7.48
N ARG A 100 -11.13 3.67 -8.67
CA ARG A 100 -10.73 2.46 -9.44
C ARG A 100 -9.60 1.61 -8.82
N GLY A 101 -9.17 1.91 -7.59
CA GLY A 101 -8.05 1.21 -6.91
C GLY A 101 -6.64 1.60 -7.36
N ILE A 102 -6.48 2.50 -8.33
CA ILE A 102 -5.16 2.90 -8.87
C ILE A 102 -4.24 3.48 -7.79
N GLY A 103 -4.75 4.32 -6.89
CA GLY A 103 -3.95 4.86 -5.78
C GLY A 103 -3.39 3.78 -4.85
N PHE A 104 -4.17 2.71 -4.60
CA PHE A 104 -3.72 1.54 -3.84
C PHE A 104 -2.60 0.81 -4.60
N GLY A 105 -2.75 0.60 -5.92
CA GLY A 105 -1.71 0.01 -6.77
C GLY A 105 -0.41 0.83 -6.81
N LEU A 106 -0.51 2.15 -6.96
CA LEU A 106 0.64 3.07 -6.94
C LEU A 106 1.36 3.05 -5.58
N LEU A 107 0.62 3.07 -4.47
CA LEU A 107 1.24 2.97 -3.14
C LEU A 107 1.89 1.61 -2.90
N GLN A 108 1.27 0.50 -3.35
CA GLN A 108 1.91 -0.81 -3.30
C GLN A 108 3.21 -0.86 -4.12
N ASP A 109 3.23 -0.27 -5.31
CA ASP A 109 4.44 -0.21 -6.15
C ASP A 109 5.54 0.66 -5.51
N ALA A 110 5.18 1.82 -4.96
CA ALA A 110 6.08 2.67 -4.17
C ALA A 110 6.70 1.92 -2.97
N ILE A 111 5.89 1.12 -2.27
CA ILE A 111 6.32 0.28 -1.14
C ILE A 111 7.26 -0.84 -1.64
N ARG A 112 6.95 -1.53 -2.75
CA ARG A 112 7.82 -2.55 -3.36
C ARG A 112 9.18 -1.96 -3.77
N ARG A 113 9.21 -0.80 -4.41
CA ARG A 113 10.46 -0.12 -4.80
C ARG A 113 11.27 0.33 -3.59
N THR A 114 10.61 0.82 -2.55
CA THR A 114 11.24 1.16 -1.27
C THR A 114 11.86 -0.07 -0.60
N MET A 115 11.21 -1.23 -0.72
CA MET A 115 11.75 -2.50 -0.23
C MET A 115 13.02 -2.93 -0.97
N LEU A 116 13.06 -2.80 -2.31
CA LEU A 116 14.26 -3.07 -3.11
C LEU A 116 15.42 -2.12 -2.76
N ILE A 117 15.15 -0.82 -2.57
CA ILE A 117 16.16 0.15 -2.09
C ILE A 117 16.70 -0.29 -0.72
N ALA A 118 15.84 -0.79 0.16
CA ALA A 118 16.18 -1.25 1.49
C ALA A 118 16.93 -2.60 1.56
N GLU A 119 17.21 -3.25 0.42
CA GLU A 119 18.13 -4.38 0.33
C GLU A 119 19.59 -3.94 0.21
N GLN A 120 19.82 -2.75 -0.39
CA GLN A 120 21.16 -2.21 -0.65
C GLN A 120 21.52 -1.04 0.29
N ALA A 121 20.53 -0.34 0.84
CA ALA A 121 20.71 0.79 1.75
C ALA A 121 19.96 0.61 3.07
N GLY A 122 20.50 1.18 4.15
CA GLY A 122 19.84 1.18 5.46
C GLY A 122 18.63 2.11 5.50
N ILE A 123 17.43 1.59 5.24
CA ILE A 123 16.16 2.33 5.34
C ILE A 123 15.33 1.83 6.52
N ARG A 124 14.87 2.74 7.38
CA ARG A 124 14.07 2.42 8.58
C ARG A 124 12.56 2.49 8.32
N ALA A 125 12.11 3.52 7.63
CA ALA A 125 10.70 3.78 7.34
C ALA A 125 10.49 4.37 5.94
N MET A 126 9.29 4.23 5.40
CA MET A 126 8.77 5.12 4.37
C MET A 126 8.12 6.31 5.06
N LEU A 127 8.28 7.50 4.52
CA LEU A 127 7.67 8.73 4.98
C LEU A 127 6.72 9.28 3.91
N ALA A 128 5.56 9.78 4.30
CA ALA A 128 4.64 10.51 3.43
C ALA A 128 4.15 11.79 4.13
N TYR A 129 3.91 12.83 3.32
CA TYR A 129 3.30 14.08 3.75
C TYR A 129 1.92 14.18 3.08
N PRO A 130 0.81 13.90 3.79
CA PRO A 130 -0.52 14.07 3.24
C PRO A 130 -0.81 15.55 2.99
N SER A 131 -1.39 15.88 1.84
CA SER A 131 -1.80 17.25 1.51
C SER A 131 -3.05 17.71 2.26
N ASP A 132 -3.84 16.76 2.76
CA ASP A 132 -5.17 16.96 3.35
C ASP A 132 -5.60 15.72 4.13
N GLU A 133 -6.73 15.84 4.82
CA GLU A 133 -7.31 14.79 5.66
C GLU A 133 -7.75 13.55 4.85
N GLU A 134 -8.18 13.72 3.60
CA GLU A 134 -8.50 12.58 2.73
C GLU A 134 -7.25 11.78 2.39
N ALA A 135 -6.15 12.44 2.01
CA ALA A 135 -4.86 11.80 1.83
C ALA A 135 -4.38 11.13 3.13
N ALA A 136 -4.58 11.77 4.30
CA ALA A 136 -4.21 11.18 5.58
C ALA A 136 -5.00 9.88 5.85
N ARG A 137 -6.34 9.91 5.70
CA ARG A 137 -7.20 8.71 5.77
C ARG A 137 -6.85 7.67 4.71
N PHE A 138 -6.44 8.08 3.51
CA PHE A 138 -5.98 7.15 2.49
C PHE A 138 -4.77 6.37 2.99
N TYR A 139 -3.73 7.06 3.48
CA TYR A 139 -2.48 6.47 3.95
C TYR A 139 -2.61 5.64 5.23
N THR A 140 -3.37 6.09 6.24
CA THR A 140 -3.50 5.37 7.52
C THR A 140 -4.14 3.98 7.37
N ARG A 141 -5.00 3.78 6.37
CA ARG A 141 -5.51 2.44 6.00
C ARG A 141 -4.41 1.45 5.59
N PHE A 142 -3.28 1.94 5.10
CA PHE A 142 -2.08 1.14 4.80
C PHE A 142 -1.09 1.12 5.97
N GLY A 143 -1.54 1.30 7.21
CA GLY A 143 -0.69 1.21 8.41
C GLY A 143 0.37 2.31 8.53
N LEU A 144 0.28 3.40 7.76
CA LEU A 144 1.05 4.61 8.04
C LEU A 144 0.54 5.24 9.34
N ILE A 145 1.45 5.61 10.24
CA ILE A 145 1.13 6.19 11.55
C ILE A 145 1.68 7.60 11.68
N ALA A 146 0.92 8.49 12.30
CA ALA A 146 1.27 9.91 12.45
C ALA A 146 2.44 10.11 13.41
N SER A 147 3.29 11.10 13.10
CA SER A 147 4.33 11.62 13.99
C SER A 147 3.70 12.18 15.28
N PRO A 148 4.30 11.97 16.46
CA PRO A 148 3.86 12.59 17.70
C PRO A 148 4.08 14.12 17.75
N LEU A 149 4.82 14.70 16.79
CA LEU A 149 5.15 16.13 16.75
C LEU A 149 4.63 16.86 15.50
N ARG A 150 4.14 16.13 14.48
CA ARG A 150 3.70 16.70 13.20
C ARG A 150 2.56 15.87 12.61
N GLU A 151 1.32 16.31 12.75
CA GLU A 151 0.13 15.55 12.29
C GLU A 151 0.16 15.23 10.78
N GLN A 152 0.71 16.14 9.97
CA GLN A 152 0.90 15.98 8.52
C GLN A 152 2.15 15.16 8.14
N GLN A 153 2.77 14.44 9.08
CA GLN A 153 3.94 13.58 8.83
C GLN A 153 3.60 12.14 9.19
N LEU A 154 3.37 11.29 8.18
CA LEU A 154 2.99 9.89 8.38
C LEU A 154 4.13 8.94 8.00
N LEU A 155 4.41 7.96 8.87
CA LEU A 155 5.51 7.01 8.70
C LEU A 155 5.02 5.56 8.63
N LEU A 156 5.59 4.77 7.72
CA LEU A 156 5.40 3.33 7.60
C LEU A 156 6.70 2.60 7.96
N LEU A 157 6.66 1.77 8.99
CA LEU A 157 7.80 0.97 9.43
C LEU A 157 8.13 -0.15 8.42
N LEU A 158 9.33 -0.15 7.84
CA LEU A 158 9.73 -1.18 6.86
C LEU A 158 9.80 -2.59 7.45
N LYS A 159 9.90 -2.76 8.77
CA LYS A 159 9.78 -4.07 9.41
C LYS A 159 8.39 -4.67 9.22
N ASP A 160 7.34 -3.84 9.32
CA ASP A 160 5.97 -4.28 9.10
C ASP A 160 5.79 -4.61 7.59
N VAL A 161 6.39 -3.82 6.70
CA VAL A 161 6.50 -4.12 5.26
C VAL A 161 7.28 -5.41 4.93
N ARG A 162 8.32 -5.75 5.71
CA ARG A 162 9.17 -6.93 5.45
C ARG A 162 8.50 -8.24 5.74
N ARG A 163 7.56 -8.25 6.69
CA ARG A 163 6.52 -9.27 6.66
C ARG A 163 5.70 -9.03 5.38
N TRP A 164 5.03 -7.88 5.18
CA TRP A 164 4.11 -7.60 4.03
C TRP A 164 4.47 -8.27 2.71
N VAL A 165 5.71 -8.15 2.25
CA VAL A 165 6.07 -8.64 0.91
C VAL A 165 5.93 -10.14 0.75
N ARG A 166 6.12 -10.96 1.78
CA ARG A 166 6.26 -12.41 1.59
C ARG A 166 4.93 -13.18 1.30
N CYS A 167 3.80 -12.58 0.84
CA CYS A 167 2.42 -13.17 0.98
C CYS A 167 1.40 -13.39 -0.20
N THR A 168 1.66 -13.39 -1.53
CA THR A 168 0.64 -13.76 -2.58
C THR A 168 1.09 -14.60 -3.83
N MET A 169 0.95 -15.94 -3.82
CA MET A 169 1.07 -16.93 -4.94
C MET A 169 0.07 -18.14 -4.89
N HIS A 170 0.41 -19.32 -4.31
CA HIS A 170 -0.28 -20.61 -4.57
C HIS A 170 -1.78 -20.62 -4.22
N LEU A 171 -2.60 -21.17 -5.12
CA LEU A 171 -4.04 -21.42 -5.00
C LEU A 171 -4.44 -22.58 -5.91
N GLU A 172 -5.17 -23.58 -5.40
CA GLU A 172 -6.34 -24.21 -6.07
C GLU A 172 -7.01 -25.30 -5.21
N SER A 173 -8.16 -24.97 -4.61
CA SER A 173 -9.26 -25.87 -4.19
C SER A 173 -10.24 -25.12 -3.28
N LEU A 174 -11.54 -25.50 -3.31
CA LEU A 174 -12.55 -24.90 -2.45
C LEU A 174 -12.37 -25.32 -0.97
N PRO A 175 -12.82 -24.48 -0.01
CA PRO A 175 -12.36 -24.55 1.37
C PRO A 175 -13.22 -25.47 2.25
N ASN A 176 -12.60 -26.14 3.23
CA ASN A 176 -13.26 -27.10 4.11
C ASN A 176 -13.98 -26.40 5.28
N PHE A 177 -15.31 -26.43 5.33
CA PHE A 177 -16.11 -25.72 6.33
C PHE A 177 -16.95 -26.70 7.17
N THR A 178 -17.16 -26.39 8.46
CA THR A 178 -18.21 -27.07 9.25
C THR A 178 -19.60 -26.63 8.77
N LYS A 179 -20.63 -27.47 8.97
CA LYS A 179 -22.01 -27.18 8.52
C LYS A 179 -22.54 -25.78 8.93
N PRO A 180 -22.49 -25.35 10.21
CA PRO A 180 -22.97 -24.02 10.60
C PRO A 180 -22.11 -22.89 10.02
N ALA A 181 -20.78 -23.08 9.93
CA ALA A 181 -19.89 -22.11 9.31
C ALA A 181 -20.19 -21.93 7.82
N ARG A 182 -20.50 -23.02 7.10
CA ARG A 182 -20.89 -22.98 5.68
C ARG A 182 -22.20 -22.22 5.49
N GLN A 183 -23.23 -22.50 6.30
CA GLN A 183 -24.50 -21.77 6.25
C GLN A 183 -24.29 -20.27 6.50
N ARG A 184 -23.54 -19.88 7.54
CA ARG A 184 -23.23 -18.45 7.78
C ARG A 184 -22.45 -17.83 6.62
N TRP A 185 -21.45 -18.52 6.08
CA TRP A 185 -20.67 -18.04 4.93
C TRP A 185 -21.51 -17.85 3.67
N GLU A 186 -22.45 -18.75 3.39
CA GLU A 186 -23.33 -18.68 2.21
C GLU A 186 -24.34 -17.53 2.29
N THR A 187 -24.75 -17.10 3.49
CA THR A 187 -25.59 -15.88 3.67
C THR A 187 -24.85 -14.57 3.34
N ILE A 188 -23.51 -14.57 3.27
CA ILE A 188 -22.74 -13.37 2.95
C ILE A 188 -22.73 -13.15 1.42
N PRO A 189 -23.12 -11.96 0.91
CA PRO A 189 -23.10 -11.66 -0.52
C PRO A 189 -21.72 -11.91 -1.18
N ALA A 190 -21.71 -12.41 -2.41
CA ALA A 190 -20.48 -12.88 -3.08
C ALA A 190 -19.37 -11.82 -3.17
N GLY A 191 -19.71 -10.56 -3.46
CA GLY A 191 -18.73 -9.45 -3.47
C GLY A 191 -18.16 -9.09 -2.10
N ILE A 192 -18.92 -9.31 -1.01
CA ILE A 192 -18.42 -9.14 0.36
C ILE A 192 -17.52 -10.32 0.73
N ARG A 193 -17.92 -11.56 0.40
CA ARG A 193 -17.06 -12.75 0.55
C ARG A 193 -15.71 -12.54 -0.12
N GLN A 194 -15.70 -12.12 -1.39
CA GLN A 194 -14.46 -11.79 -2.10
C GLN A 194 -13.58 -10.80 -1.33
N ARG A 195 -14.12 -9.66 -0.89
CA ARG A 195 -13.35 -8.68 -0.09
C ARG A 195 -12.83 -9.24 1.24
N LEU A 196 -13.62 -10.07 1.93
CA LEU A 196 -13.19 -10.74 3.16
C LEU A 196 -12.03 -11.72 2.92
N LEU A 197 -11.94 -12.32 1.73
CA LEU A 197 -10.83 -13.19 1.34
C LEU A 197 -9.60 -12.41 0.88
N PHE A 198 -9.77 -11.32 0.12
CA PHE A 198 -8.68 -10.50 -0.41
C PHE A 198 -8.03 -9.57 0.64
N ASN A 199 -8.76 -9.23 1.70
CA ASN A 199 -8.32 -8.35 2.78
C ASN A 199 -8.12 -9.13 4.10
N VAL A 200 -7.35 -10.23 4.04
CA VAL A 200 -6.87 -10.92 5.25
C VAL A 200 -5.46 -10.44 5.58
N TRP A 201 -5.24 -10.14 6.85
CA TRP A 201 -3.93 -9.72 7.35
C TRP A 201 -3.03 -10.93 7.57
N CYS A 202 -1.90 -10.98 6.89
CA CYS A 202 -1.06 -12.18 6.90
C CYS A 202 -0.09 -12.25 8.09
N GLY A 203 -0.31 -13.11 9.08
CA GLY A 203 0.55 -13.18 10.29
C GLY A 203 2.06 -13.18 10.03
N GLN A 204 2.57 -14.05 9.15
CA GLN A 204 4.02 -14.12 8.84
C GLN A 204 4.47 -13.11 7.78
N CYS A 205 3.54 -12.59 6.99
CA CYS A 205 3.88 -11.79 5.81
C CYS A 205 2.91 -10.60 5.64
N HIS A 206 2.55 -10.00 6.77
CA HIS A 206 1.59 -8.96 7.20
C HIS A 206 0.67 -8.18 6.26
N ARG A 207 0.72 -8.23 4.93
CA ARG A 207 -0.13 -7.33 4.14
C ARG A 207 -1.60 -7.75 4.25
N GLU A 208 -2.47 -6.90 3.74
CA GLU A 208 -3.70 -7.38 3.13
C GLU A 208 -3.35 -8.24 1.91
N THR A 209 -3.86 -9.46 1.90
CA THR A 209 -3.59 -10.46 0.89
C THR A 209 -4.70 -11.50 0.88
N THR A 210 -4.80 -12.21 -0.24
CA THR A 210 -5.72 -13.31 -0.45
C THR A 210 -5.44 -14.45 0.53
N ILE A 211 -6.41 -14.78 1.36
CA ILE A 211 -6.48 -16.08 2.04
C ILE A 211 -6.87 -17.17 1.04
N THR A 212 -6.24 -18.32 1.15
CA THR A 212 -6.21 -19.40 0.16
C THR A 212 -6.25 -20.74 0.87
N HIS A 213 -6.71 -21.80 0.20
CA HIS A 213 -6.79 -23.15 0.79
C HIS A 213 -7.43 -23.13 2.19
N PHE A 214 -8.47 -22.32 2.35
CA PHE A 214 -8.96 -21.97 3.67
C PHE A 214 -9.98 -22.98 4.20
N SER A 215 -10.50 -22.67 5.38
CA SER A 215 -11.45 -23.44 6.14
C SER A 215 -12.26 -22.49 7.02
N GLY A 216 -13.41 -22.93 7.50
CA GLY A 216 -14.29 -22.10 8.32
C GLY A 216 -14.93 -22.86 9.47
N THR A 217 -14.87 -22.26 10.66
CA THR A 217 -15.49 -22.76 11.89
C THR A 217 -16.22 -21.61 12.60
N ILE A 218 -17.24 -21.94 13.40
CA ILE A 218 -17.88 -20.97 14.30
C ILE A 218 -17.25 -21.10 15.68
N ASN A 219 -16.90 -19.98 16.31
CA ASN A 219 -16.47 -19.92 17.71
C ASN A 219 -17.11 -18.71 18.40
N GLY A 220 -17.81 -18.91 19.51
CA GLY A 220 -18.48 -17.82 20.25
C GLY A 220 -19.63 -17.10 19.52
N GLY A 221 -20.03 -17.57 18.32
CA GLY A 221 -20.96 -16.89 17.42
C GLY A 221 -20.28 -16.28 16.18
N ASP A 222 -18.97 -16.03 16.27
CA ASP A 222 -18.17 -15.48 15.19
C ASP A 222 -17.76 -16.56 14.18
N LEU A 223 -17.67 -16.18 12.91
CA LEU A 223 -17.12 -17.03 11.85
C LEU A 223 -15.61 -16.79 11.74
N LEU A 224 -14.82 -17.77 12.18
CA LEU A 224 -13.38 -17.79 12.01
C LEU A 224 -13.03 -18.52 10.70
N LEU A 225 -12.44 -17.79 9.77
CA LEU A 225 -11.77 -18.37 8.61
C LEU A 225 -10.30 -18.61 8.95
N VAL A 226 -9.77 -19.79 8.64
CA VAL A 226 -8.34 -20.12 8.77
C VAL A 226 -7.84 -20.73 7.47
N GLY A 227 -6.69 -20.29 6.98
CA GLY A 227 -6.14 -20.78 5.73
C GLY A 227 -4.71 -20.33 5.51
N MET A 228 -4.17 -20.66 4.34
CA MET A 228 -2.85 -20.24 3.91
C MET A 228 -2.90 -18.92 3.17
N CYS A 229 -1.77 -18.22 3.08
CA CYS A 229 -1.76 -16.91 2.44
C CYS A 229 -0.60 -16.75 1.46
N ALA A 230 -0.96 -16.34 0.25
CA ALA A 230 -0.64 -17.20 -0.89
C ALA A 230 0.87 -17.39 -1.24
N GLU A 231 1.81 -16.44 -1.00
CA GLU A 231 3.26 -16.63 -1.32
C GLU A 231 3.93 -17.47 -0.25
N CYS A 232 3.98 -16.95 0.99
CA CYS A 232 4.68 -17.66 2.05
C CYS A 232 3.89 -18.88 2.50
N ARG A 233 2.62 -19.01 2.10
CA ARG A 233 1.73 -20.14 2.39
C ARG A 233 1.64 -20.44 3.88
N ARG A 234 1.87 -19.40 4.68
CA ARG A 234 1.80 -19.43 6.13
C ARG A 234 0.37 -19.22 6.55
N ASP A 235 0.05 -19.75 7.72
CA ASP A 235 -1.28 -19.68 8.29
C ASP A 235 -1.66 -18.24 8.58
N VAL A 236 -2.88 -17.91 8.19
CA VAL A 236 -3.55 -16.65 8.45
C VAL A 236 -4.99 -16.94 8.80
N ALA A 237 -5.59 -16.03 9.55
CA ALA A 237 -6.98 -16.15 9.94
C ALA A 237 -7.70 -14.82 9.79
N ARG A 238 -9.01 -14.91 9.54
CA ARG A 238 -9.93 -13.78 9.48
C ARG A 238 -11.12 -14.11 10.36
N LEU A 239 -11.25 -13.40 11.47
CA LEU A 239 -12.49 -13.39 12.23
C LEU A 239 -13.51 -12.48 11.52
N ILE A 240 -14.76 -12.94 11.48
CA ILE A 240 -15.93 -12.23 10.98
C ILE A 240 -16.95 -12.30 12.11
N GLU A 241 -17.16 -11.17 12.77
CA GLU A 241 -17.96 -11.11 13.99
C GLU A 241 -19.43 -11.44 13.73
N GLY A 242 -20.03 -12.16 14.67
CA GLY A 242 -21.44 -12.52 14.68
C GLY A 242 -22.30 -11.37 15.17
N SER A 243 -22.92 -10.66 14.23
CA SER A 243 -24.10 -9.80 14.46
C SER A 243 -25.32 -10.60 14.92
#